data_AF-U7H8D0-F1
#
_entry.id   AF-U7H8D0-F1
#
_cell.length_a   1.000
_cell.length_b   1.000
_cell.length_c   1.000
_cell.angle_alpha   90.00
_cell.angle_beta   90.00
_cell.angle_gamma   90.00
#
_symmetry.space_group_name_H-M   'P 1'
#
loop_
_entity.id
_entity.type
_entity.pdbx_description
1 polymer ?
#
loop_
_entity_poly.entity_id
_entity_poly.type
_entity_poly.pdbx_seq_one_letter_code
_entity_poly.pdbx_strand_id
1 'polypeptide(L)' 'MPRFESAMDGWAELERLQSCRRAIADLMVPEPDLSAVNRDNLCQLLGYLDSQEEEVMAQLQPLLKLTA' A
#
# COMPACT_ATOMS: atom_id res chain seq x y z
N MET A 1 13.14 -1.36 -2.13
CA MET A 1 12.35 -2.57 -2.43
C MET A 1 13.08 -3.48 -3.41
N PRO A 2 12.83 -4.81 -3.41
CA PRO A 2 13.27 -5.69 -4.50
C PRO A 2 12.64 -5.24 -5.82
N ARG A 3 13.35 -5.43 -6.95
CA ARG A 3 12.83 -5.12 -8.29
C ARG A 3 11.82 -6.18 -8.73
N PHE A 4 10.74 -5.76 -9.39
CA PHE A 4 9.79 -6.70 -10.00
C PHE A 4 10.38 -7.35 -11.25
N GLU A 5 10.23 -8.66 -11.36
CA GLU A 5 10.68 -9.45 -12.51
C GLU A 5 9.61 -9.49 -13.62
N SER A 6 8.34 -9.31 -13.25
CA SER A 6 7.21 -9.25 -14.16
C SER A 6 6.17 -8.20 -13.76
N ALA A 7 5.31 -7.81 -14.71
CA ALA A 7 4.18 -6.94 -14.41
C ALA A 7 3.21 -7.58 -13.41
N MET A 8 3.11 -8.92 -13.41
CA MET A 8 2.26 -9.67 -12.48
C MET A 8 2.73 -9.50 -11.03
N ASP A 9 4.04 -9.49 -10.78
CA ASP A 9 4.60 -9.24 -9.43
C ASP A 9 4.26 -7.84 -8.93
N GLY A 10 4.36 -6.84 -9.82
CA GLY A 10 3.99 -5.46 -9.48
C GLY A 10 2.49 -5.30 -9.20
N TRP A 11 1.61 -5.96 -9.97
CA TRP A 11 0.17 -5.95 -9.72
C TRP A 11 -0.20 -6.63 -8.39
N ALA A 12 0.41 -7.77 -8.08
CA ALA A 12 0.18 -8.47 -6.80
C ALA A 12 0.63 -7.61 -5.61
N GLU A 13 1.73 -6.89 -5.73
CA GLU A 13 2.19 -5.99 -4.69
C GLU A 13 1.25 -4.79 -4.50
N LEU A 14 0.69 -4.22 -5.58
CA LEU A 14 -0.33 -3.16 -5.47
C LEU A 14 -1.58 -3.66 -4.73
N GLU A 15 -2.06 -4.86 -5.03
CA GLU A 15 -3.19 -5.47 -4.34
C GLU A 15 -2.91 -5.67 -2.84
N ARG A 16 -1.67 -6.08 -2.50
CA ARG A 16 -1.21 -6.20 -1.11
C ARG A 16 -1.22 -4.85 -0.41
N LEU A 17 -0.68 -3.80 -1.02
CA LEU A 17 -0.67 -2.43 -0.46
C LEU A 17 -2.09 -1.91 -0.24
N GLN A 18 -3.00 -2.13 -1.19
CA GLN A 18 -4.40 -1.75 -1.08
C GLN A 18 -5.11 -2.49 0.07
N SER A 19 -4.82 -3.77 0.25
CA SER A 19 -5.34 -4.57 1.37
C SER A 19 -4.85 -4.04 2.72
N CYS A 20 -3.57 -3.68 2.84
CA CYS A 20 -3.01 -3.05 4.03
C CYS A 20 -3.68 -1.69 4.33
N ARG A 21 -3.91 -0.86 3.30
CA ARG A 21 -4.58 0.44 3.45
C ARG A 21 -5.99 0.27 4.00
N ARG A 22 -6.76 -0.71 3.49
CA ARG A 22 -8.11 -1.01 3.98
C ARG A 22 -8.08 -1.44 5.45
N ALA A 23 -7.17 -2.34 5.83
CA ALA A 23 -7.04 -2.77 7.22
C ALA A 23 -6.70 -1.60 8.17
N ILE A 24 -5.81 -0.68 7.76
CA ILE A 24 -5.51 0.51 8.58
C ILE A 24 -6.72 1.45 8.67
N ALA A 25 -7.44 1.65 7.58
CA ALA A 25 -8.65 2.48 7.58
C ALA A 25 -9.72 1.91 8.53
N ASP A 26 -9.89 0.59 8.59
CA ASP A 26 -10.79 -0.07 9.52
C ASP A 26 -10.38 0.20 10.98
N LEU A 27 -9.08 0.17 11.28
CA LEU A 27 -8.55 0.51 12.62
C LEU A 27 -8.73 1.99 13.00
N MET A 28 -8.91 2.89 12.03
CA MET A 28 -9.17 4.31 12.30
C MET A 28 -10.62 4.57 12.71
N VAL A 29 -11.52 3.62 12.47
CA VAL A 29 -12.92 3.71 12.92
C VAL A 29 -12.95 3.55 14.44
N PRO A 30 -13.42 4.56 15.18
CA PRO A 30 -13.45 4.48 16.64
C PRO A 30 -14.49 3.44 17.09
N GLU A 31 -14.03 2.36 17.72
CA GLU A 31 -14.90 1.39 18.38
C GLU A 31 -15.12 1.79 19.85
N PRO A 32 -16.35 1.61 20.39
CA PRO A 32 -16.72 2.06 21.74
C PRO A 32 -15.93 1.38 22.87
N ASP A 33 -15.39 0.17 22.63
CA ASP A 33 -14.69 -0.63 23.63
C ASP A 33 -13.16 -0.72 23.42
N LEU A 34 -12.63 -0.14 22.34
CA LEU A 34 -11.19 -0.13 22.04
C LEU A 34 -10.52 1.12 22.61
N SER A 35 -9.49 0.88 23.41
CA SER A 35 -8.62 1.92 23.94
C SER A 35 -7.91 2.69 22.82
N ALA A 36 -7.47 3.91 23.14
CA ALA A 36 -6.91 4.90 22.22
C ALA A 36 -6.10 4.31 21.06
N VAL A 37 -6.69 4.32 19.87
CA VAL A 37 -5.97 4.08 18.62
C VAL A 37 -4.94 5.20 18.44
N ASN A 38 -3.66 4.84 18.31
CA ASN A 38 -2.60 5.81 18.01
C ASN A 38 -2.74 6.28 16.55
N ARG A 39 -3.63 7.26 16.35
CA ARG A 39 -3.96 7.83 15.04
C ARG A 39 -2.74 8.40 14.34
N ASP A 40 -1.82 9.02 15.07
CA ASP A 40 -0.61 9.58 14.48
C ASP A 40 0.26 8.49 13.85
N ASN A 41 0.44 7.35 14.54
CA ASN A 41 1.15 6.20 13.99
C ASN A 41 0.42 5.61 12.78
N LEU A 42 -0.92 5.51 12.81
CA LEU A 42 -1.68 5.03 11.66
C LEU A 42 -1.58 5.97 10.46
N CYS A 43 -1.62 7.29 10.67
CA CYS A 43 -1.40 8.29 9.62
C CYS A 43 0.02 8.19 9.03
N GLN A 44 1.04 7.98 9.85
CA GLN A 44 2.40 7.74 9.37
C GLN A 44 2.50 6.46 8.54
N LEU A 45 1.84 5.38 8.97
CA LEU A 45 1.78 4.13 8.20
C LEU A 45 1.06 4.30 6.87
N LEU A 46 -0.04 5.07 6.83
CA LEU A 46 -0.72 5.40 5.56
C LEU A 46 0.20 6.16 4.61
N GLY A 47 0.91 7.20 5.09
CA GLY A 47 1.86 7.94 4.26
C GLY A 47 3.03 7.08 3.76
N TYR A 48 3.46 6.11 4.57
CA TYR A 48 4.44 5.11 4.12
C TYR A 48 3.87 4.23 2.99
N LEU A 49 2.64 3.73 3.13
CA LEU A 49 1.99 2.93 2.08
C LEU A 49 1.82 3.72 0.78
N ASP A 50 1.48 5.01 0.85
CA ASP A 50 1.38 5.89 -0.32
C ASP A 50 2.73 6.00 -1.04
N SER A 51 3.82 6.22 -0.28
CA SER A 51 5.17 6.27 -0.84
C SER A 51 5.58 4.94 -1.50
N GLN A 52 5.18 3.80 -0.91
CA GLN A 52 5.44 2.49 -1.51
C GLN A 52 4.61 2.28 -2.79
N GLU A 53 3.36 2.74 -2.84
CA GLU A 53 2.55 2.65 -4.06
C GLU A 53 3.18 3.43 -5.21
N GLU A 54 3.70 4.63 -4.96
CA GLU A 54 4.43 5.42 -5.96
C GLU A 54 5.67 4.68 -6.48
N GLU A 55 6.47 4.08 -5.60
CA GLU A 55 7.64 3.28 -5.98
C GLU A 55 7.25 2.06 -6.82
N VAL A 56 6.15 1.38 -6.46
CA VAL A 56 5.66 0.21 -7.20
C VAL A 56 5.17 0.61 -8.58
N MET A 57 4.38 1.69 -8.68
CA MET A 57 3.89 2.22 -9.95
C MET A 57 5.03 2.68 -10.87
N ALA A 58 6.07 3.31 -10.32
CA ALA A 58 7.25 3.70 -11.08
C ALA A 58 8.01 2.50 -11.67
N GLN A 59 8.04 1.37 -10.96
CA GLN A 59 8.66 0.12 -11.43
C GLN A 59 7.76 -0.65 -12.42
N LEU A 60 6.44 -0.56 -12.26
CA LEU A 60 5.47 -1.24 -13.10
C LEU A 60 5.31 -0.55 -14.47
N GLN A 61 5.36 0.78 -14.53
CA GLN A 61 5.18 1.55 -15.78
C GLN A 61 6.09 1.09 -16.94
N PRO A 62 7.41 0.86 -16.76
CA PRO A 62 8.27 0.33 -17.81
C PRO A 62 7.84 -1.05 -18.30
N LEU A 63 7.40 -1.93 -17.40
CA LEU A 63 6.99 -3.30 -17.73
C LEU A 63 5.72 -3.32 -18.58
N LEU A 64 4.77 -2.42 -18.28
CA LEU A 64 3.53 -2.28 -19.07
C LEU A 64 3.77 -1.75 -20.49
N LYS A 65 4.79 -0.92 -20.68
CA LYS A 65 5.19 -0.40 -22.00
C LYS A 65 5.85 -1.46 -22.88
N LEU A 66 6.46 -2.49 -22.29
CA LEU A 66 7.08 -3.60 -23.01
C LEU A 66 6.06 -4.63 -23.50
N THR A 67 4.84 -4.60 -22.96
CA THR A 67 3.73 -5.49 -23.33
C THR A 67 2.72 -4.85 -24.30
N ALA A 68 2.93 -3.60 -24.71
CA ALA A 68 2.10 -2.85 -25.66
C ALA A 68 2.72 -2.87 -27.07
#